data_AF-A0A7X8IMY6-F1
#
_entry.id   AF-A0A7X8IMY6-F1
#
_cell.length_a   1.000
_cell.length_b   1.000
_cell.length_c   1.000
_cell.angle_alpha   90.00
_cell.angle_beta   90.00
_cell.angle_gamma   90.00
#
_symmetry.space_group_name_H-M   'P 1'
#
loop_
_entity.id
_entity.type
_entity.pdbx_description
1 polymer ?
#
loop_
_entity_poly.entity_id
_entity_poly.type
_entity_poly.pdbx_seq_one_letter_code
_entity_poly.pdbx_strand_id
1 'polypeptide(L)'
;MYDFKSKEVWFVTGSQELYGPDTLLQVAADSRAITEALDNSPAIPVKVVFKPVLTSPESIFELCSDASHNSRCIGLITWMHTFSPAKMWTKGLSVLSKPFLHFHTQLNRDIPWDTIDMDFMNLNQSA
;
A
#
# COMPACT_ATOMS: atom_id res chain seq x y z
N MET A 1 -13.75 -7.19 -26.05
CA MET A 1 -13.99 -7.36 -24.60
C MET A 1 -12.64 -7.62 -23.96
N TYR A 2 -12.19 -6.79 -23.02
CA TYR A 2 -10.90 -7.01 -22.34
C TYR A 2 -11.06 -8.14 -21.32
N ASP A 3 -10.14 -9.11 -21.30
CA ASP A 3 -10.13 -10.20 -20.32
C ASP A 3 -9.28 -9.81 -19.10
N PHE A 4 -9.97 -9.57 -17.99
CA PHE A 4 -9.36 -9.18 -16.72
C PHE A 4 -9.26 -10.34 -15.72
N LYS A 5 -9.78 -11.52 -16.02
CA LYS A 5 -9.91 -12.63 -15.05
C LYS A 5 -8.59 -13.13 -14.47
N SER A 6 -7.49 -12.95 -15.21
CA SER A 6 -6.14 -13.36 -14.81
C SER A 6 -5.24 -12.18 -14.39
N LYS A 7 -5.79 -10.97 -14.33
CA LYS A 7 -5.03 -9.74 -14.03
C LYS A 7 -5.22 -9.31 -12.59
N GLU A 8 -4.15 -8.76 -12.04
CA GLU A 8 -4.05 -8.33 -10.65
C GLU A 8 -3.48 -6.91 -10.60
N VAL A 9 -3.99 -6.12 -9.67
CA VAL A 9 -3.38 -4.88 -9.21
C VAL A 9 -2.87 -5.13 -7.80
N TRP A 10 -1.64 -4.72 -7.51
CA TRP A 10 -1.05 -4.95 -6.19
C TRP A 10 -1.25 -3.73 -5.30
N PHE A 11 -1.81 -3.94 -4.12
CA PHE A 11 -1.94 -2.93 -3.08
C PHE A 11 -0.71 -2.95 -2.19
N VAL A 12 0.02 -1.85 -2.16
CA VAL A 12 1.34 -1.73 -1.58
C VAL A 12 1.33 -0.60 -0.56
N THR A 13 1.71 -0.93 0.68
CA THR A 13 1.69 0.05 1.77
C THR A 13 3.10 0.39 2.21
N GLY A 14 3.39 1.70 2.30
CA GLY A 14 4.67 2.23 2.78
C GLY A 14 4.65 2.57 4.26
N SER A 15 5.73 2.23 4.95
CA SER A 15 6.00 2.63 6.33
C SER A 15 7.53 2.71 6.56
N GLN A 16 7.97 2.64 7.82
CA GLN A 16 9.38 2.57 8.23
C GLN A 16 9.52 1.78 9.53
N GLU A 17 10.67 1.15 9.75
CA GLU A 17 10.93 0.30 10.92
C GLU A 17 10.91 1.06 12.25
N LEU A 18 11.14 2.39 12.22
CA LEU A 18 11.16 3.26 13.41
C LEU A 18 9.86 3.25 14.21
N TYR A 19 8.74 2.84 13.61
CA TYR A 19 7.45 2.75 14.30
C TYR A 19 7.29 1.51 15.18
N GLY A 20 8.20 0.55 15.10
CA GLY A 20 8.16 -0.67 15.89
C GLY A 20 7.16 -1.73 15.38
N PRO A 21 7.29 -2.97 15.86
CA PRO A 21 6.56 -4.12 15.32
C PRO A 21 5.03 -4.02 15.52
N ASP A 22 4.57 -3.53 16.66
CA ASP A 22 3.12 -3.43 16.95
C ASP A 22 2.41 -2.46 16.01
N THR A 23 3.03 -1.30 15.74
CA THR A 23 2.52 -0.35 14.76
C THR A 23 2.51 -0.94 13.36
N LEU A 24 3.56 -1.66 12.95
CA LEU A 24 3.62 -2.31 11.64
C LEU A 24 2.57 -3.43 11.49
N LEU A 25 2.24 -4.14 12.56
CA LEU A 25 1.14 -5.09 12.58
C LEU A 25 -0.20 -4.40 12.36
N GLN A 26 -0.42 -3.25 13.01
CA GLN A 26 -1.64 -2.46 12.80
C GLN A 26 -1.72 -1.90 11.38
N VAL A 27 -0.63 -1.34 10.85
CA VAL A 27 -0.55 -0.88 9.46
C VAL A 27 -0.89 -2.02 8.49
N ALA A 28 -0.38 -3.22 8.73
CA ALA A 28 -0.70 -4.39 7.91
C ALA A 28 -2.19 -4.79 8.01
N ALA A 29 -2.79 -4.71 9.20
CA ALA A 29 -4.21 -4.98 9.41
C ALA A 29 -5.08 -3.99 8.64
N ASP A 30 -4.79 -2.69 8.77
CA ASP A 30 -5.52 -1.61 8.09
C ASP A 30 -5.41 -1.72 6.56
N SER A 31 -4.21 -2.04 6.08
CA SER A 31 -3.95 -2.27 4.65
C SER A 31 -4.73 -3.44 4.09
N ARG A 32 -4.88 -4.53 4.86
CA ARG A 32 -5.71 -5.67 4.46
C ARG A 32 -7.18 -5.29 4.41
N ALA A 33 -7.69 -4.57 5.40
CA ALA A 33 -9.07 -4.11 5.40
C ALA A 33 -9.41 -3.27 4.16
N ILE A 34 -8.53 -2.33 3.77
CA ILE A 34 -8.70 -1.53 2.55
C ILE A 34 -8.60 -2.41 1.30
N THR A 35 -7.60 -3.30 1.24
CA THR A 35 -7.41 -4.19 0.07
C THR A 35 -8.63 -5.09 -0.13
N GLU A 36 -9.16 -5.69 0.94
CA GLU A 36 -10.36 -6.54 0.88
C GLU A 36 -11.60 -5.75 0.47
N ALA A 37 -11.77 -4.52 0.95
CA ALA A 37 -12.87 -3.66 0.51
C ALA A 37 -12.77 -3.30 -0.98
N LEU A 38 -11.56 -3.04 -1.49
CA LEU A 38 -11.32 -2.77 -2.91
C LEU A 38 -11.52 -4.02 -3.76
N ASP A 39 -11.00 -5.19 -3.35
CA ASP A 39 -11.13 -6.46 -4.08
C ASP A 39 -12.60 -6.92 -4.20
N ASN A 40 -13.40 -6.66 -3.16
CA ASN A 40 -14.83 -6.97 -3.16
C ASN A 40 -15.69 -5.94 -3.91
N SER A 41 -15.12 -4.84 -4.39
CA SER A 41 -15.87 -3.79 -5.07
C SER A 41 -16.24 -4.20 -6.50
N PRO A 42 -17.54 -4.24 -6.88
CA PRO A 42 -17.95 -4.59 -8.24
C PRO A 42 -17.51 -3.56 -9.28
N ALA A 43 -17.06 -2.37 -8.85
CA ALA A 43 -16.53 -1.33 -9.73
C ALA A 43 -15.08 -1.61 -10.18
N ILE A 44 -14.36 -2.52 -9.50
CA ILE A 44 -12.97 -2.87 -9.80
C ILE A 44 -12.97 -4.24 -10.51
N PRO A 45 -12.74 -4.29 -11.84
CA PRO A 45 -12.92 -5.53 -12.62
C PRO A 45 -11.72 -6.49 -12.55
N VAL A 46 -10.76 -6.23 -11.67
CA VAL A 46 -9.49 -6.97 -11.51
C VAL A 46 -9.27 -7.29 -10.04
N LYS A 47 -8.52 -8.37 -9.77
CA LYS A 47 -8.19 -8.75 -8.39
C LYS A 47 -7.25 -7.72 -7.77
N VAL A 48 -7.53 -7.30 -6.54
CA VAL A 48 -6.65 -6.44 -5.73
C VAL A 48 -5.89 -7.30 -4.74
N VAL A 49 -4.57 -7.33 -4.83
CA VAL A 49 -3.72 -8.24 -4.06
C VAL A 49 -2.91 -7.45 -3.04
N PHE A 50 -3.16 -7.71 -1.75
CA PHE A 50 -2.35 -7.18 -0.65
C PHE A 50 -0.91 -7.68 -0.75
N LYS A 51 0.05 -6.76 -0.56
CA LYS A 51 1.47 -7.07 -0.41
C LYS A 51 1.97 -6.68 0.98
N PRO A 52 2.99 -7.37 1.52
CA PRO A 52 3.59 -7.01 2.80
C PRO A 52 3.96 -5.52 2.88
N VAL A 53 3.84 -4.94 4.08
CA VAL A 53 4.20 -3.55 4.34
C VAL A 53 5.68 -3.35 4.05
N LEU A 54 6.00 -2.31 3.29
CA LEU A 54 7.36 -2.00 2.86
C LEU A 54 8.00 -0.98 3.79
N THR A 55 9.14 -1.34 4.37
CA THR A 55 9.85 -0.53 5.37
C THR A 55 11.31 -0.26 5.00
N SER A 56 11.82 -0.85 3.92
CA SER A 56 13.23 -0.74 3.50
C SER A 56 13.38 -0.48 1.99
N PRO A 57 14.46 0.21 1.54
CA PRO A 57 14.76 0.38 0.12
C PRO A 57 14.84 -0.94 -0.66
N GLU A 58 15.38 -1.99 -0.03
CA GLU A 58 15.57 -3.31 -0.62
C GLU A 58 14.23 -3.99 -0.90
N SER A 59 13.32 -4.02 0.09
CA SER A 59 11.99 -4.62 -0.06
C SER A 59 11.15 -3.86 -1.11
N ILE A 60 11.28 -2.53 -1.18
CA ILE A 60 10.63 -1.72 -2.21
C ILE A 60 11.19 -2.05 -3.61
N PHE A 61 12.51 -2.16 -3.73
CA PHE A 61 13.16 -2.51 -4.99
C PHE A 61 12.73 -3.90 -5.49
N GLU A 62 12.75 -4.90 -4.61
CA GLU A 62 12.33 -6.27 -4.92
C GLU A 62 10.87 -6.30 -5.38
N LEU A 63 9.97 -5.66 -4.65
CA LEU A 63 8.55 -5.61 -5.01
C LEU A 63 8.31 -4.91 -6.36
N CYS A 64 9.00 -3.80 -6.64
CA CYS A 64 8.90 -3.10 -7.93
C CYS A 64 9.46 -3.94 -9.09
N SER A 65 10.56 -4.68 -8.85
CA SER A 65 11.13 -5.61 -9.81
C SER A 65 10.17 -6.78 -10.10
N ASP A 66 9.61 -7.38 -9.06
CA ASP A 66 8.65 -8.48 -9.17
C ASP A 66 7.38 -8.06 -9.91
N ALA A 67 6.85 -6.88 -9.58
CA ALA A 67 5.69 -6.32 -10.26
C ALA A 67 5.96 -6.14 -11.76
N SER A 68 7.16 -5.68 -12.11
CA SER A 68 7.57 -5.45 -13.50
C SER A 68 7.68 -6.73 -14.31
N HIS A 69 8.15 -7.83 -13.71
CA HIS A 69 8.31 -9.13 -14.37
C HIS A 69 7.05 -10.01 -14.33
N ASN A 70 6.08 -9.70 -13.47
CA ASN A 70 4.87 -10.49 -13.36
C ASN A 70 3.84 -10.12 -14.46
N SER A 71 3.46 -11.10 -15.28
CA SER A 71 2.50 -10.92 -16.38
C SER A 71 1.05 -10.76 -15.94
N ARG A 72 0.72 -11.15 -14.69
CA ARG A 72 -0.59 -10.94 -14.06
C ARG A 72 -0.68 -9.56 -13.42
N CYS A 73 0.43 -9.03 -12.89
CA CYS A 73 0.48 -7.68 -12.35
C CYS A 73 0.38 -6.65 -13.47
N ILE A 74 -0.69 -5.85 -13.44
CA ILE A 74 -0.93 -4.79 -14.42
C ILE A 74 -0.67 -3.39 -13.84
N GLY A 75 -0.47 -3.26 -12.53
CA GLY A 75 -0.17 -1.99 -11.89
C GLY A 75 -0.09 -2.10 -10.37
N LEU A 76 0.34 -1.01 -9.75
CA LEU A 76 0.40 -0.86 -8.29
C LEU A 76 -0.61 0.20 -7.82
N ILE A 77 -1.25 -0.05 -6.69
CA ILE A 77 -1.89 0.97 -5.85
C ILE A 77 -0.97 1.16 -4.65
N THR A 78 -0.43 2.36 -4.49
CA THR A 78 0.46 2.69 -3.37
C THR A 78 -0.27 3.55 -2.34
N TRP A 79 -0.11 3.23 -1.07
CA TRP A 79 -0.64 4.02 0.04
C TRP A 79 0.41 4.19 1.13
N MET A 80 0.70 5.42 1.51
CA MET A 80 1.63 5.71 2.60
C MET A 80 0.82 5.88 3.88
N HIS A 81 0.57 4.78 4.59
CA HIS A 81 -0.26 4.79 5.81
C HIS A 81 0.38 5.69 6.86
N THR A 82 1.65 5.42 7.15
CA THR A 82 2.53 6.26 7.96
C THR A 82 3.53 7.00 7.08
N PHE A 83 4.30 7.93 7.64
CA PHE A 83 5.45 8.50 6.91
C PHE A 83 6.44 7.41 6.46
N SER A 84 6.65 7.32 5.14
CA SER A 84 7.64 6.44 4.50
C SER A 84 8.63 7.29 3.71
N PRO A 85 9.90 7.44 4.16
CA PRO A 85 10.86 8.31 3.49
C PRO A 85 11.00 8.05 1.99
N ALA A 86 10.63 9.05 1.16
CA ALA A 86 10.56 8.90 -0.29
C ALA A 86 11.89 8.49 -0.96
N LYS A 87 13.04 8.76 -0.32
CA LYS A 87 14.36 8.31 -0.80
C LYS A 87 14.47 6.78 -0.86
N MET A 88 13.77 6.05 0.01
CA MET A 88 13.74 4.57 -0.03
C MET A 88 13.07 4.06 -1.31
N TRP A 89 12.12 4.82 -1.85
CA TRP A 89 11.35 4.46 -3.03
C TRP A 89 12.06 4.74 -4.34
N THR A 90 13.06 5.63 -4.35
CA THR A 90 13.70 6.12 -5.58
C THR A 90 14.21 4.99 -6.48
N LYS A 91 14.93 4.02 -5.90
CA LYS A 91 15.49 2.90 -6.67
C LYS A 91 14.39 1.97 -7.20
N GLY A 92 13.40 1.63 -6.38
CA GLY A 92 12.28 0.77 -6.79
C GLY A 92 11.44 1.42 -7.90
N LEU A 93 11.07 2.69 -7.74
CA LEU A 93 10.30 3.42 -8.74
C LEU A 93 11.07 3.61 -10.06
N SER A 94 12.41 3.73 -10.02
CA SER A 94 13.22 3.84 -11.24
C SER A 94 13.22 2.57 -12.12
N VAL A 95 12.93 1.40 -11.54
CA VAL A 95 12.88 0.12 -12.27
C VAL A 95 11.46 -0.37 -12.52
N LEU A 96 10.46 0.27 -11.93
CA LEU A 96 9.05 -0.10 -12.09
C LEU A 96 8.59 0.19 -13.52
N SER A 97 8.25 -0.85 -14.28
CA SER A 97 7.75 -0.74 -15.65
C SER A 97 6.23 -0.78 -15.76
N LYS A 98 5.53 -0.94 -14.64
CA LYS A 98 4.06 -0.96 -14.54
C LYS A 98 3.53 0.41 -14.11
N PRO A 99 2.31 0.80 -14.53
CA PRO A 99 1.69 2.00 -14.00
C PRO A 99 1.46 1.87 -12.48
N PHE A 100 1.51 2.99 -11.77
CA PHE A 100 1.13 3.05 -10.37
C PHE A 100 0.18 4.21 -10.12
N LEU A 101 -0.68 4.03 -9.12
CA LEU A 101 -1.60 5.04 -8.61
C LEU A 101 -1.24 5.29 -7.14
N HIS A 102 -1.05 6.55 -6.77
CA HIS A 102 -0.92 6.94 -5.36
C HIS A 102 -2.31 7.18 -4.78
N PHE A 103 -2.77 6.25 -3.92
CA PHE A 103 -4.06 6.32 -3.28
C PHE A 103 -3.94 7.08 -1.95
N HIS A 104 -4.13 8.39 -2.03
CA HIS A 104 -4.08 9.29 -0.89
C HIS A 104 -5.39 9.19 -0.10
N THR A 105 -5.39 8.33 0.92
CA THR A 105 -6.55 8.00 1.75
C THR A 105 -6.15 7.86 3.22
N GLN A 106 -7.13 7.75 4.11
CA GLN A 106 -6.97 7.26 5.49
C GLN A 106 -7.92 6.07 5.71
N LEU A 107 -7.65 5.25 6.73
CA LEU A 107 -8.59 4.20 7.14
C LEU A 107 -9.84 4.80 7.77
N ASN A 108 -9.66 5.76 8.68
CA ASN A 108 -10.74 6.43 9.38
C ASN A 108 -11.33 7.54 8.51
N ARG A 109 -12.65 7.63 8.46
CA ARG A 109 -13.36 8.74 7.78
C ARG A 109 -13.28 10.04 8.59
N ASP A 110 -13.51 9.93 9.89
CA ASP A 110 -13.62 11.07 10.80
C ASP A 110 -12.48 11.04 11.83
N ILE A 111 -12.12 12.21 12.34
CA ILE A 111 -11.16 12.35 13.44
C ILE A 111 -11.87 11.99 14.75
N PRO A 112 -11.33 11.07 15.56
CA PRO A 112 -11.92 10.71 16.85
C PRO A 112 -11.57 11.76 17.92
N TRP A 113 -12.27 12.90 17.91
CA TRP A 113 -11.95 14.08 18.73
C TRP A 113 -11.81 13.81 20.23
N ASP A 114 -12.60 12.89 20.78
CA ASP A 114 -12.61 12.60 22.22
C ASP A 114 -11.48 11.66 22.66
N THR A 115 -10.87 10.91 21.73
CA THR A 115 -9.90 9.85 22.04
C THR A 115 -8.58 9.97 21.29
N ILE A 116 -8.43 10.98 20.42
CA ILE A 116 -7.20 11.17 19.65
C ILE A 116 -6.01 11.46 20.56
N ASP A 117 -4.93 10.71 20.37
CA ASP A 117 -3.68 10.83 21.11
C ASP A 117 -2.47 10.71 20.17
N MET A 118 -1.27 10.71 20.75
CA MET A 118 -0.02 10.61 19.99
C MET A 118 0.15 9.26 19.30
N ASP A 119 -0.42 8.18 19.84
CA ASP A 119 -0.33 6.85 19.24
C ASP A 119 -1.20 6.80 17.96
N PHE A 120 -2.43 7.34 18.04
CA PHE A 120 -3.27 7.54 16.87
C PHE A 120 -2.59 8.40 15.81
N MET A 121 -1.98 9.51 16.24
CA MET A 121 -1.28 10.45 15.35
C MET A 121 -0.02 9.84 14.75
N ASN A 122 0.68 8.91 15.41
CA ASN A 122 1.85 8.22 14.85
C ASN A 122 1.47 7.15 13.83
N LEU A 123 0.32 6.50 14.03
CA LEU A 123 -0.20 5.48 13.12
C LEU A 123 -0.84 6.08 11.86
N ASN A 124 -1.68 7.11 11.98
CA ASN A 124 -2.57 7.56 10.89
C ASN A 124 -2.05 8.81 10.16
N GLN A 125 -0.82 8.74 9.63
CA GLN A 125 -0.07 9.89 9.08
C GLN A 125 -0.07 9.99 7.55
N SER A 126 -1.16 9.62 6.90
CA SER A 126 -1.23 9.68 5.44
C SER A 126 -1.43 11.10 4.88
N ALA A 127 -1.73 12.08 5.73
CA ALA A 127 -2.02 13.48 5.39
C ALA A 127 -0.79 14.26 4.90
#